data_AF-A0A3C1GQC1-F1
#
_entry.id   AF-A0A3C1GQC1-F1
#
_cell.length_a   1.000
_cell.length_b   1.000
_cell.length_c   1.000
_cell.angle_alpha   90.00
_cell.angle_beta   90.00
_cell.angle_gamma   90.00
#
_symmetry.space_group_name_H-M   'P 1'
#
loop_
_entity.id
_entity.type
_entity.pdbx_description
1 polymer ?
#
loop_
_entity_poly.entity_id
_entity_poly.type
_entity_poly.pdbx_seq_one_letter_code
_entity_poly.pdbx_strand_id
1 'polypeptide(L)'
;MTTPLVSKPLVLATGLLTASLLLTGCSNNDSNEVQISEDNSEQTVVTNSNGPVEEAVAAKDDGIMADDAATDDDTLVLDSDATNETSMPSSNITPVTTAPDQPSLVTNPTEPNTPEDTIKQALDTLYYGDVEDAAGYYQVDMANFEQELANTQSAFQQTVESVTITDTQYNADNTKATITGELRLKGQDEPAPLTYQLRKVNGQWKILG
;
A
#
# COMPACT_ATOMS: atom_id res chain seq x y z
N MET A 1 48.96 44.84 -34.71
CA MET A 1 49.01 45.66 -33.48
C MET A 1 48.69 44.74 -32.32
N THR A 2 49.55 44.80 -31.31
CA THR A 2 49.71 43.87 -30.19
C THR A 2 48.83 44.32 -29.01
N THR A 3 48.32 43.35 -28.24
CA THR A 3 47.58 43.51 -26.97
C THR A 3 48.28 44.40 -25.94
N PRO A 4 47.49 44.93 -24.98
CA PRO A 4 47.90 44.78 -23.58
C PRO A 4 46.83 44.11 -22.69
N LEU A 5 47.36 43.47 -21.64
CA LEU A 5 46.74 42.61 -20.63
C LEU A 5 46.83 43.30 -19.26
N VAL A 6 45.75 43.40 -18.48
CA VAL A 6 45.71 43.80 -17.04
C VAL A 6 44.36 43.33 -16.46
N SER A 7 44.11 42.93 -15.19
CA SER A 7 44.77 42.12 -14.14
C SER A 7 43.88 42.25 -12.86
N LYS A 8 43.33 41.12 -12.35
CA LYS A 8 42.92 40.79 -10.95
C LYS A 8 41.68 41.48 -10.33
N PRO A 9 41.06 40.99 -9.20
CA PRO A 9 41.46 39.89 -8.28
C PRO A 9 40.37 38.84 -7.90
N LEU A 10 40.89 37.80 -7.24
CA LEU A 10 40.33 36.69 -6.45
C LEU A 10 39.55 37.13 -5.19
N VAL A 11 38.42 36.47 -4.86
CA VAL A 11 37.96 36.25 -3.47
C VAL A 11 37.33 34.84 -3.35
N LEU A 12 37.90 34.01 -2.48
CA LEU A 12 37.33 32.75 -1.97
C LEU A 12 36.15 33.06 -1.02
N ALA A 13 35.10 32.25 -1.05
CA ALA A 13 34.18 32.10 0.07
C ALA A 13 34.00 30.62 0.40
N THR A 14 34.79 30.13 1.35
CA THR A 14 34.59 28.87 2.07
C THR A 14 33.46 29.08 3.08
N GLY A 15 32.28 28.51 2.83
CA GLY A 15 31.19 28.47 3.81
C GLY A 15 31.29 27.22 4.68
N LEU A 16 31.72 27.36 5.92
CA LEU A 16 31.56 26.35 6.97
C LEU A 16 30.13 26.43 7.52
N LEU A 17 29.30 25.43 7.24
CA LEU A 17 28.01 25.23 7.91
C LEU A 17 28.27 24.59 9.29
N THR A 18 28.34 25.41 10.34
CA THR A 18 28.29 24.92 11.72
C THR A 18 26.85 24.59 12.09
N ALA A 19 26.52 23.30 12.14
CA ALA A 19 25.30 22.85 12.79
C ALA A 19 25.48 22.90 14.31
N SER A 20 24.63 23.66 14.99
CA SER A 20 24.44 23.58 16.45
C SER A 20 22.94 23.53 16.70
N LEU A 21 22.40 22.32 16.89
CA LEU A 21 21.10 22.15 17.52
C LEU A 21 21.33 21.70 18.96
N LEU A 22 21.08 22.62 19.89
CA LEU A 22 20.86 22.28 21.30
C LEU A 22 19.44 21.72 21.41
N LEU A 23 19.32 20.41 21.66
CA LEU A 23 18.07 19.86 22.20
C LEU A 23 18.04 20.16 23.70
N THR A 24 17.39 21.27 24.07
CA THR A 24 16.85 21.45 25.42
C THR A 24 15.39 21.03 25.42
N GLY A 25 15.10 19.95 26.13
CA GLY A 25 13.75 19.44 26.37
C GLY A 25 13.71 18.61 27.64
N CYS A 26 14.02 19.22 28.78
CA CYS A 26 13.63 18.71 30.09
C CYS A 26 12.24 19.24 30.41
N SER A 27 11.25 18.34 30.53
CA SER A 27 10.08 18.60 31.35
C SER A 27 9.81 17.34 32.19
N ASN A 28 9.91 17.53 33.50
CA ASN A 28 9.72 16.53 34.54
C ASN A 28 8.34 15.86 34.47
N ASN A 29 8.26 14.57 34.85
CA ASN A 29 7.58 14.21 36.09
C ASN A 29 7.98 12.82 36.64
N ASP A 30 8.40 12.84 37.90
CA ASP A 30 8.58 11.80 38.94
C ASP A 30 9.06 10.38 38.57
N SER A 31 10.36 10.16 38.81
CA SER A 31 10.90 8.89 39.27
C SER A 31 10.69 8.76 40.77
N ASN A 32 10.20 7.61 41.23
CA ASN A 32 10.58 7.11 42.55
C ASN A 32 10.95 5.63 42.42
N GLU A 33 12.25 5.38 42.42
CA GLU A 33 12.85 4.07 42.56
C GLU A 33 13.28 3.92 44.02
N VAL A 34 12.75 2.93 44.75
CA VAL A 34 13.30 2.51 46.05
C VAL A 34 13.25 0.99 46.19
N GLN A 35 14.45 0.42 46.13
CA GLN A 35 15.02 -0.70 46.91
C GLN A 35 14.17 -1.88 47.40
N ILE A 36 14.68 -3.06 47.10
CA ILE A 36 14.43 -4.36 47.74
C ILE A 36 15.21 -4.42 49.07
N SER A 37 14.55 -4.85 50.16
CA SER A 37 15.16 -5.49 51.34
C SER A 37 14.12 -6.30 52.12
N GLU A 38 14.56 -7.47 52.57
CA GLU A 38 13.86 -8.55 53.27
C GLU A 38 13.49 -8.19 54.73
N ASP A 39 12.38 -8.72 55.27
CA ASP A 39 12.35 -9.62 56.46
C ASP A 39 10.93 -9.86 57.01
N ASN A 40 10.62 -11.15 57.13
CA ASN A 40 9.75 -11.93 58.03
C ASN A 40 8.83 -11.25 59.08
N SER A 41 7.55 -11.67 59.17
CA SER A 41 7.01 -12.53 60.25
C SER A 41 5.48 -12.41 60.44
N GLU A 42 4.83 -13.58 60.53
CA GLU A 42 3.60 -13.92 61.32
C GLU A 42 2.25 -13.29 60.94
N GLN A 43 1.08 -13.90 61.11
CA GLN A 43 0.55 -15.26 61.30
C GLN A 43 -0.99 -15.05 61.34
N THR A 44 -1.76 -16.09 60.99
CA THR A 44 -3.13 -16.38 61.51
C THR A 44 -4.34 -16.09 60.60
N VAL A 45 -4.70 -17.10 59.79
CA VAL A 45 -5.93 -17.94 59.87
C VAL A 45 -7.29 -17.27 60.16
N VAL A 46 -8.19 -17.32 59.18
CA VAL A 46 -9.50 -18.07 59.12
C VAL A 46 -10.05 -17.84 57.69
N THR A 47 -10.33 -18.78 56.78
CA THR A 47 -11.00 -20.10 56.77
C THR A 47 -12.44 -20.10 57.33
N ASN A 48 -13.42 -19.90 56.45
CA ASN A 48 -14.44 -20.89 56.05
C ASN A 48 -15.52 -20.15 55.23
N SER A 49 -15.85 -20.53 53.99
CA SER A 49 -16.30 -21.82 53.44
C SER A 49 -17.83 -21.96 53.42
N ASN A 50 -18.27 -22.71 52.40
CA ASN A 50 -19.59 -23.30 52.12
C ASN A 50 -20.49 -22.37 51.25
N GLY A 51 -20.73 -22.60 49.95
CA GLY A 51 -20.79 -23.86 49.18
C GLY A 51 -21.94 -24.77 49.65
N PRO A 52 -22.42 -25.77 48.89
CA PRO A 52 -22.46 -25.95 47.43
C PRO A 52 -23.73 -26.74 46.95
N VAL A 53 -23.68 -27.23 45.68
CA VAL A 53 -24.39 -28.40 45.07
C VAL A 53 -25.92 -28.31 44.84
N GLU A 54 -26.51 -28.79 43.72
CA GLU A 54 -26.44 -30.13 43.14
C GLU A 54 -26.67 -30.23 41.61
N GLU A 55 -26.29 -31.40 41.10
CA GLU A 55 -26.20 -31.90 39.73
C GLU A 55 -27.34 -32.91 39.43
N ALA A 56 -27.69 -33.00 38.14
CA ALA A 56 -28.36 -34.10 37.40
C ALA A 56 -29.79 -34.56 37.77
N VAL A 57 -30.67 -34.72 36.76
CA VAL A 57 -30.97 -36.01 36.07
C VAL A 57 -32.02 -35.81 34.95
N ALA A 58 -32.11 -36.80 34.06
CA ALA A 58 -32.50 -36.74 32.65
C ALA A 58 -33.96 -37.15 32.28
N ALA A 59 -34.24 -36.95 30.98
CA ALA A 59 -34.98 -37.79 30.03
C ALA A 59 -36.51 -37.63 29.83
N LYS A 60 -36.89 -37.34 28.56
CA LYS A 60 -37.76 -38.16 27.68
C LYS A 60 -37.79 -37.52 26.27
N ASP A 61 -37.34 -38.21 25.22
CA ASP A 61 -37.97 -39.33 24.50
C ASP A 61 -38.96 -38.83 23.45
N ASP A 62 -38.53 -38.87 22.19
CA ASP A 62 -39.40 -39.13 21.05
C ASP A 62 -38.57 -39.91 20.03
N GLY A 63 -39.02 -41.13 19.75
CA GLY A 63 -38.24 -42.15 19.07
C GLY A 63 -38.59 -42.41 17.60
N ILE A 64 -37.65 -43.16 17.02
CA ILE A 64 -37.78 -44.28 16.07
C ILE A 64 -38.16 -43.97 14.60
N MET A 65 -37.22 -44.17 13.67
CA MET A 65 -37.15 -45.36 12.76
C MET A 65 -36.03 -45.27 11.71
N ALA A 66 -35.22 -46.34 11.67
CA ALA A 66 -34.43 -46.97 10.58
C ALA A 66 -33.28 -46.17 9.93
N ASP A 67 -32.00 -46.55 10.07
CA ASP A 67 -31.28 -47.77 9.63
C ASP A 67 -31.19 -47.89 8.09
N ASP A 68 -30.01 -47.65 7.53
CA ASP A 68 -29.17 -48.70 6.89
C ASP A 68 -27.89 -48.12 6.24
N ALA A 69 -26.82 -48.89 6.37
CA ALA A 69 -25.62 -49.01 5.53
C ALA A 69 -24.59 -47.86 5.41
N ALA A 70 -23.55 -47.98 6.24
CA ALA A 70 -22.12 -48.09 5.89
C ALA A 70 -21.58 -47.38 4.63
N THR A 71 -20.48 -46.61 4.80
CA THR A 71 -19.11 -46.99 4.35
C THR A 71 -18.09 -46.03 4.99
N ASP A 72 -17.03 -46.60 5.56
CA ASP A 72 -15.77 -45.95 5.96
C ASP A 72 -15.20 -45.06 4.83
N ASP A 73 -14.68 -43.88 5.15
CA ASP A 73 -13.28 -43.58 4.83
C ASP A 73 -12.79 -42.41 5.71
N ASP A 74 -11.92 -42.77 6.64
CA ASP A 74 -11.11 -41.87 7.44
C ASP A 74 -9.94 -41.38 6.57
N THR A 75 -9.98 -40.14 6.09
CA THR A 75 -8.74 -39.39 5.83
C THR A 75 -8.96 -37.89 5.97
N LEU A 76 -8.62 -37.40 7.16
CA LEU A 76 -8.24 -36.02 7.40
C LEU A 76 -6.95 -35.70 6.62
N VAL A 77 -7.09 -35.04 5.47
CA VAL A 77 -5.98 -34.31 4.83
C VAL A 77 -6.21 -32.82 5.04
N LEU A 78 -5.56 -32.29 6.06
CA LEU A 78 -5.25 -30.87 6.19
C LEU A 78 -4.17 -30.55 5.15
N ASP A 79 -4.58 -30.20 3.93
CA ASP A 79 -3.65 -29.57 2.99
C ASP A 79 -3.65 -28.06 3.25
N SER A 80 -2.60 -27.62 3.93
CA SER A 80 -2.23 -26.21 4.03
C SER A 80 -1.21 -25.95 2.94
N ASP A 81 -1.67 -25.66 1.72
CA ASP A 81 -0.82 -25.17 0.65
C ASP A 81 -1.39 -23.91 0.00
N ALA A 82 -0.45 -23.16 -0.54
CA ALA A 82 -0.37 -21.73 -0.74
C ALA A 82 -1.43 -21.07 -1.65
N THR A 83 -1.63 -19.78 -1.37
CA THR A 83 -2.05 -18.73 -2.31
C THR A 83 -3.37 -18.94 -3.06
N ASN A 84 -4.48 -18.64 -2.38
CA ASN A 84 -5.68 -18.19 -3.05
C ASN A 84 -5.47 -16.75 -3.56
N GLU A 85 -4.63 -16.58 -4.58
CA GLU A 85 -4.66 -15.38 -5.42
C GLU A 85 -5.96 -15.48 -6.22
N THR A 86 -7.01 -14.78 -5.78
CA THR A 86 -8.19 -14.55 -6.60
C THR A 86 -7.75 -13.73 -7.80
N SER A 87 -7.22 -14.41 -8.81
CA SER A 87 -6.74 -13.77 -10.04
C SER A 87 -7.95 -13.25 -10.79
N MET A 88 -8.14 -11.94 -10.75
CA MET A 88 -8.96 -11.23 -11.73
C MET A 88 -8.56 -11.71 -13.13
N PRO A 89 -9.52 -11.98 -14.03
CA PRO A 89 -9.20 -12.38 -15.39
C PRO A 89 -8.26 -11.33 -16.00
N SER A 90 -7.14 -11.79 -16.55
CA SER A 90 -6.17 -10.93 -17.22
C SER A 90 -6.81 -10.41 -18.51
N SER A 91 -7.52 -9.29 -18.41
CA SER A 91 -8.05 -8.58 -19.58
C SER A 91 -6.87 -8.13 -20.42
N ASN A 92 -6.90 -8.54 -21.69
CA ASN A 92 -5.91 -8.15 -22.68
C ASN A 92 -6.06 -6.65 -22.93
N ILE A 93 -5.27 -5.84 -22.23
CA ILE A 93 -5.28 -4.38 -22.35
C ILE A 93 -4.87 -4.01 -23.77
N THR A 94 -5.83 -3.57 -24.57
CA THR A 94 -5.54 -2.88 -25.82
C THR A 94 -5.10 -1.46 -25.47
N PRO A 95 -3.90 -1.02 -25.90
CA PRO A 95 -3.43 0.32 -25.61
C PRO A 95 -4.42 1.32 -26.20
N VAL A 96 -4.99 2.15 -25.33
CA VAL A 96 -5.90 3.21 -25.75
C VAL A 96 -5.06 4.24 -26.49
N THR A 97 -5.32 4.37 -27.78
CA THR A 97 -4.82 5.50 -28.55
C THR A 97 -5.65 6.70 -28.12
N THR A 98 -5.09 7.57 -27.26
CA THR A 98 -5.71 8.87 -26.97
C THR A 98 -6.02 9.54 -28.30
N ALA A 99 -7.20 10.17 -28.41
CA ALA A 99 -7.52 10.95 -29.61
C ALA A 99 -6.35 11.92 -29.86
N PRO A 100 -5.94 12.17 -31.12
CA PRO A 100 -4.71 12.89 -31.45
C PRO A 100 -4.61 14.29 -30.83
N ASP A 101 -5.73 14.85 -30.35
CA ASP A 101 -5.82 16.17 -29.73
C ASP A 101 -5.92 16.14 -28.19
N GLN A 102 -5.96 14.97 -27.55
CA GLN A 102 -6.04 14.86 -26.08
C GLN A 102 -4.64 14.86 -25.45
N PRO A 103 -4.30 15.87 -24.63
CA PRO A 103 -3.03 15.91 -23.96
C PRO A 103 -2.97 14.88 -22.82
N SER A 104 -1.82 14.22 -22.72
CA SER A 104 -1.47 13.32 -21.62
C SER A 104 -1.53 14.02 -20.26
N LEU A 105 -2.01 13.32 -19.23
CA LEU A 105 -1.80 13.75 -17.85
C LEU A 105 -0.34 13.60 -17.41
N VAL A 106 0.32 12.54 -17.85
CA VAL A 106 1.76 12.34 -17.59
C VAL A 106 2.57 13.26 -18.48
N THR A 107 3.36 14.16 -17.88
CA THR A 107 4.01 15.27 -18.59
C THR A 107 5.38 14.92 -19.18
N ASN A 108 6.06 13.92 -18.62
CA ASN A 108 7.34 13.44 -19.12
C ASN A 108 7.15 12.47 -20.29
N PRO A 109 8.10 12.40 -21.24
CA PRO A 109 8.09 11.35 -22.24
C PRO A 109 8.25 9.98 -21.60
N THR A 110 7.54 8.98 -22.13
CA THR A 110 7.64 7.57 -21.72
C THR A 110 8.09 6.71 -22.89
N GLU A 111 8.68 5.56 -22.60
CA GLU A 111 9.03 4.57 -23.62
C GLU A 111 7.92 3.50 -23.70
N PRO A 112 7.54 3.01 -24.89
CA PRO A 112 6.48 2.01 -25.01
C PRO A 112 6.78 0.74 -24.21
N ASN A 113 5.76 0.18 -23.54
CA ASN A 113 5.84 -1.05 -22.74
C ASN A 113 6.72 -0.96 -21.48
N THR A 114 6.97 0.25 -20.97
CA THR A 114 7.58 0.46 -19.66
C THR A 114 6.51 0.65 -18.56
N PRO A 115 6.85 0.51 -17.27
CA PRO A 115 5.90 0.80 -16.19
C PRO A 115 5.44 2.27 -16.20
N GLU A 116 6.27 3.22 -16.64
CA GLU A 116 5.90 4.63 -16.80
C GLU A 116 4.83 4.80 -17.88
N ASP A 117 5.00 4.14 -19.02
CA ASP A 117 4.02 4.13 -20.11
C ASP A 117 2.70 3.47 -19.68
N THR A 118 2.78 2.46 -18.82
CA THR A 118 1.58 1.81 -18.24
C THR A 118 0.81 2.78 -17.33
N ILE A 119 1.50 3.53 -16.46
CA ILE A 119 0.85 4.60 -15.67
C ILE A 119 0.22 5.64 -16.60
N LYS A 120 0.96 6.09 -17.61
CA LYS A 120 0.46 7.06 -18.57
C LYS A 120 -0.83 6.57 -19.23
N GLN A 121 -0.83 5.35 -19.76
CA GLN A 121 -2.01 4.77 -20.41
C GLN A 121 -3.17 4.60 -19.43
N ALA A 122 -2.91 4.12 -18.22
CA ALA A 122 -3.94 3.95 -17.19
C ALA A 122 -4.60 5.29 -16.83
N LEU A 123 -3.81 6.32 -16.56
CA LEU A 123 -4.31 7.64 -16.17
C LEU A 123 -5.00 8.36 -17.32
N ASP A 124 -4.47 8.29 -18.55
CA ASP A 124 -5.10 8.90 -19.71
C ASP A 124 -6.42 8.20 -20.06
N THR A 125 -6.46 6.87 -19.93
CA THR A 125 -7.70 6.09 -20.13
C THR A 125 -8.72 6.42 -19.04
N LEU A 126 -8.30 6.50 -17.78
CA LEU A 126 -9.19 6.90 -16.70
C LEU A 126 -9.72 8.32 -16.89
N TYR A 127 -8.89 9.24 -17.38
CA TYR A 127 -9.29 10.64 -17.53
C TYR A 127 -10.19 10.88 -18.75
N TYR A 128 -9.90 10.26 -19.89
CA TYR A 128 -10.55 10.56 -21.17
C TYR A 128 -11.40 9.43 -21.76
N GLY A 129 -11.23 8.21 -21.27
CA GLY A 129 -11.76 6.99 -21.86
C GLY A 129 -12.72 6.24 -20.97
N ASP A 130 -12.84 4.94 -21.27
CA ASP A 130 -13.71 4.02 -20.57
C ASP A 130 -13.07 3.51 -19.26
N VAL A 131 -13.88 3.37 -18.22
CA VAL A 131 -13.41 2.92 -16.91
C VAL A 131 -13.06 1.43 -16.90
N GLU A 132 -13.76 0.61 -17.68
CA GLU A 132 -13.46 -0.83 -17.84
C GLU A 132 -12.07 -1.00 -18.45
N ASP A 133 -11.76 -0.22 -19.50
CA ASP A 133 -10.43 -0.20 -20.12
C ASP A 133 -9.36 0.28 -19.12
N ALA A 134 -9.66 1.33 -18.34
CA ALA A 134 -8.76 1.84 -17.31
C ALA A 134 -8.50 0.79 -16.22
N ALA A 135 -9.54 0.11 -15.76
CA ALA A 135 -9.44 -0.94 -14.74
C ALA A 135 -8.53 -2.09 -15.19
N GLY A 136 -8.50 -2.36 -16.50
CA GLY A 136 -7.58 -3.32 -17.11
C GLY A 136 -6.10 -3.07 -16.81
N TYR A 137 -5.66 -1.85 -16.46
CA TYR A 137 -4.26 -1.57 -16.11
C TYR A 137 -3.90 -1.92 -14.66
N TYR A 138 -4.90 -2.23 -13.83
CA TYR A 138 -4.69 -2.48 -12.41
C TYR A 138 -4.73 -3.97 -12.08
N GLN A 139 -4.04 -4.33 -11.00
CA GLN A 139 -4.16 -5.61 -10.33
C GLN A 139 -4.56 -5.31 -8.89
N VAL A 140 -5.86 -5.39 -8.63
CA VAL A 140 -6.46 -5.12 -7.32
C VAL A 140 -7.27 -6.34 -6.90
N ASP A 141 -7.02 -6.83 -5.69
CA ASP A 141 -7.87 -7.84 -5.07
C ASP A 141 -9.01 -7.16 -4.31
N MET A 142 -9.97 -6.62 -5.06
CA MET A 142 -11.13 -5.92 -4.51
C MET A 142 -12.38 -6.26 -5.32
N ALA A 143 -13.42 -6.70 -4.63
CA ALA A 143 -14.74 -6.84 -5.22
C ALA A 143 -15.27 -5.47 -5.67
N ASN A 144 -15.84 -5.40 -6.87
CA ASN A 144 -16.40 -4.17 -7.46
C ASN A 144 -15.37 -3.05 -7.72
N PHE A 145 -14.08 -3.38 -7.90
CA PHE A 145 -13.04 -2.39 -8.19
C PHE A 145 -13.41 -1.45 -9.37
N GLU A 146 -13.92 -1.99 -10.47
CA GLU A 146 -14.38 -1.19 -11.62
C GLU A 146 -15.46 -0.17 -11.24
N GLN A 147 -16.40 -0.56 -10.36
CA GLN A 147 -17.46 0.33 -9.90
C GLN A 147 -16.91 1.44 -9.00
N GLU A 148 -15.99 1.11 -8.10
CA GLU A 148 -15.32 2.11 -7.26
C GLU A 148 -14.47 3.06 -8.10
N LEU A 149 -13.77 2.55 -9.10
CA LEU A 149 -13.01 3.37 -10.05
C LEU A 149 -13.95 4.32 -10.80
N ALA A 150 -15.11 3.82 -11.28
CA ALA A 150 -16.12 4.64 -11.94
C ALA A 150 -16.66 5.76 -11.05
N ASN A 151 -16.90 5.46 -9.77
CA ASN A 151 -17.36 6.44 -8.79
C ASN A 151 -16.35 7.58 -8.59
N THR A 152 -15.06 7.31 -8.78
CA THR A 152 -13.99 8.32 -8.62
C THR A 152 -13.65 9.09 -9.89
N GLN A 153 -14.01 8.57 -11.08
CA GLN A 153 -13.59 9.13 -12.37
C GLN A 153 -13.94 10.61 -12.52
N SER A 154 -15.18 11.00 -12.22
CA SER A 154 -15.60 12.40 -12.34
C SER A 154 -14.83 13.32 -11.39
N ALA A 155 -14.51 12.86 -10.17
CA ALA A 155 -13.73 13.66 -9.23
C ALA A 155 -12.28 13.79 -9.70
N PHE A 156 -11.69 12.71 -10.22
CA PHE A 156 -10.37 12.70 -10.83
C PHE A 156 -10.28 13.72 -11.98
N GLN A 157 -11.25 13.70 -12.90
CA GLN A 157 -11.33 14.65 -14.01
C GLN A 157 -11.46 16.12 -13.58
N GLN A 158 -12.15 16.38 -12.47
CA GLN A 158 -12.35 17.74 -11.96
C GLN A 158 -11.13 18.27 -11.21
N THR A 159 -10.32 17.39 -10.61
CA THR A 159 -9.30 17.78 -9.63
C THR A 159 -7.87 17.64 -10.15
N VAL A 160 -7.58 16.63 -10.97
CA VAL A 160 -6.21 16.37 -11.44
C VAL A 160 -5.88 17.26 -12.63
N GLU A 161 -4.72 17.90 -12.57
CA GLU A 161 -4.17 18.71 -13.66
C GLU A 161 -3.09 17.94 -14.41
N SER A 162 -2.12 17.37 -13.69
CA SER A 162 -1.00 16.66 -14.31
C SER A 162 -0.31 15.71 -13.35
N VAL A 163 0.42 14.76 -13.91
CA VAL A 163 1.35 13.87 -13.22
C VAL A 163 2.74 14.01 -13.83
N THR A 164 3.76 14.09 -12.97
CA THR A 164 5.17 14.12 -13.38
C THR A 164 5.85 12.93 -12.74
N ILE A 165 6.56 12.12 -13.52
CA ILE A 165 7.35 11.00 -13.01
C ILE A 165 8.75 11.52 -12.71
N THR A 166 9.26 11.26 -11.50
CA THR A 166 10.55 11.77 -11.04
C THR A 166 11.62 10.69 -10.95
N ASP A 167 11.25 9.45 -10.60
CA ASP A 167 12.17 8.32 -10.51
C ASP A 167 11.44 6.99 -10.72
N THR A 168 12.14 6.03 -11.32
CA THR A 168 11.68 4.64 -11.47
C THR A 168 12.76 3.69 -11.01
N GLN A 169 12.42 2.86 -10.03
CA GLN A 169 13.29 1.82 -9.51
C GLN A 169 12.77 0.44 -9.88
N TYR A 170 13.56 -0.29 -10.64
CA TYR A 170 13.30 -1.68 -10.98
C TYR A 170 13.90 -2.61 -9.94
N ASN A 171 13.25 -3.74 -9.71
CA ASN A 171 13.89 -4.86 -9.03
C ASN A 171 14.88 -5.58 -9.96
N ALA A 172 15.70 -6.47 -9.40
CA ALA A 172 16.83 -7.09 -10.11
C ALA A 172 16.47 -7.86 -11.40
N ASP A 173 15.26 -8.41 -11.50
CA ASP A 173 14.79 -9.17 -12.66
C ASP A 173 13.86 -8.38 -13.60
N ASN A 174 13.67 -7.07 -13.34
CA ASN A 174 12.80 -6.18 -14.10
C ASN A 174 11.34 -6.68 -14.23
N THR A 175 10.82 -7.34 -13.19
CA THR A 175 9.42 -7.77 -13.09
C THR A 175 8.59 -6.92 -12.12
N LYS A 176 9.23 -6.07 -11.32
CA LYS A 176 8.60 -5.12 -10.40
C LYS A 176 9.24 -3.74 -10.56
N ALA A 177 8.44 -2.71 -10.40
CA ALA A 177 8.89 -1.33 -10.41
C ALA A 177 8.20 -0.53 -9.32
N THR A 178 8.95 0.37 -8.70
CA THR A 178 8.41 1.45 -7.87
C THR A 178 8.64 2.75 -8.62
N ILE A 179 7.57 3.47 -8.91
CA ILE A 179 7.61 4.78 -9.56
C ILE A 179 7.28 5.83 -8.52
N THR A 180 8.15 6.83 -8.39
CA THR A 180 7.84 8.04 -7.62
C THR A 180 7.60 9.20 -8.58
N GLY A 181 6.78 10.13 -8.12
CA GLY A 181 6.38 11.26 -8.94
C GLY A 181 5.64 12.30 -8.13
N GLU A 182 4.99 13.20 -8.87
CA GLU A 182 4.30 14.36 -8.36
C GLU A 182 2.93 14.48 -9.04
N LEU A 183 1.88 14.67 -8.24
CA LEU A 183 0.51 14.95 -8.66
C LEU A 183 0.24 16.44 -8.49
N ARG A 184 -0.11 17.13 -9.57
CA ARG A 184 -0.62 18.49 -9.50
C ARG A 184 -2.13 18.48 -9.58
N LEU A 185 -2.77 19.09 -8.58
CA LEU A 185 -4.20 19.34 -8.62
C LEU A 185 -4.48 20.74 -9.18
N LYS A 186 -5.64 20.91 -9.81
CA LYS A 186 -6.05 22.19 -10.38
C LYS A 186 -6.12 23.27 -9.30
N GLY A 187 -5.46 24.39 -9.56
CA GLY A 187 -5.41 25.52 -8.63
C GLY A 187 -4.48 25.30 -7.44
N GLN A 188 -3.68 24.24 -7.43
CA GLN A 188 -2.64 23.99 -6.43
C GLN A 188 -1.26 24.37 -7.01
N ASP A 189 -0.53 25.22 -6.29
CA ASP A 189 0.80 25.66 -6.73
C ASP A 189 1.86 24.56 -6.55
N GLU A 190 1.85 23.92 -5.37
CA GLU A 190 2.81 22.89 -4.98
C GLU A 190 2.24 21.49 -5.23
N PRO A 191 2.89 20.64 -6.04
CA PRO A 191 2.39 19.29 -6.31
C PRO A 191 2.53 18.39 -5.07
N ALA A 192 1.66 17.38 -4.97
CA ALA A 192 1.72 16.35 -3.94
C ALA A 192 2.60 15.18 -4.40
N PRO A 193 3.41 14.57 -3.51
CA PRO A 193 4.16 13.37 -3.87
C PRO A 193 3.20 12.20 -4.14
N LEU A 194 3.55 11.36 -5.10
CA LEU A 194 2.85 10.10 -5.39
C LEU A 194 3.84 8.94 -5.50
N THR A 195 3.34 7.73 -5.31
CA THR A 195 4.11 6.51 -5.52
C THR A 195 3.20 5.43 -6.10
N TYR A 196 3.65 4.80 -7.17
CA TYR A 196 3.01 3.63 -7.76
C TYR A 196 3.92 2.42 -7.61
N GLN A 197 3.31 1.27 -7.34
CA GLN A 197 3.98 -0.03 -7.43
C GLN A 197 3.41 -0.79 -8.61
N LEU A 198 4.27 -1.41 -9.40
CA LEU A 198 3.85 -2.18 -10.57
C LEU A 198 4.51 -3.57 -10.56
N ARG A 199 3.80 -4.55 -11.11
CA ARG A 199 4.35 -5.89 -11.39
C ARG A 199 4.04 -6.32 -12.82
N LYS A 200 4.90 -7.12 -13.42
CA LYS A 200 4.59 -7.83 -14.67
C LYS A 200 3.67 -9.02 -14.37
N VAL A 201 2.51 -9.05 -15.03
CA VAL A 201 1.56 -10.18 -15.07
C VAL A 201 1.43 -10.58 -16.54
N ASN A 202 1.76 -11.84 -16.87
CA ASN A 202 1.74 -12.34 -18.25
C ASN A 202 2.51 -11.45 -19.26
N GLY A 203 3.62 -10.86 -18.81
CA GLY A 203 4.46 -9.97 -19.65
C GLY A 203 3.99 -8.52 -19.74
N GLN A 204 2.83 -8.19 -19.18
CA GLN A 204 2.29 -6.82 -19.14
C GLN A 204 2.45 -6.21 -17.75
N TRP A 205 2.84 -4.94 -17.66
CA TRP A 205 2.85 -4.22 -16.40
C TRP A 205 1.42 -3.96 -15.92
N LYS A 206 1.19 -4.15 -14.61
CA LYS A 206 -0.05 -3.82 -13.92
C LYS A 206 0.26 -2.97 -12.69
N ILE A 207 -0.55 -1.94 -12.46
CA ILE A 207 -0.50 -1.10 -11.27
C ILE A 207 -1.08 -1.89 -10.10
N LEU A 208 -0.33 -1.97 -9.01
CA LEU A 208 -0.78 -2.62 -7.78
C LEU A 208 -1.60 -1.61 -6.97
N GLY A 209 -2.78 -2.04 -6.52
CA GLY A 209 -3.70 -1.26 -5.70
C GLY A 209 -4.29 -2.09 -4.58
#